data_AF-A0A6M8VCH0-F1
#
_entry.id   AF-A0A6M8VCH0-F1
#
_cell.length_a   1.000
_cell.length_b   1.000
_cell.length_c   1.000
_cell.angle_alpha   90.00
_cell.angle_beta   90.00
_cell.angle_gamma   90.00
#
_symmetry.space_group_name_H-M   'P 1'
#
loop_
_entity.id
_entity.type
_entity.pdbx_description
1 polymer ?
#
loop_
_entity_poly.entity_id
_entity_poly.type
_entity_poly.pdbx_seq_one_letter_code
_entity_poly.pdbx_strand_id
1 'polypeptide(L)'
;MNSIKIFMLCFLAAISVYTQDIGQTFLELKDTGVKEFLTLHPEYDGRGTIIIILDTGVDIGVDGLKKTSTGEIKFIDVQDFTHEGDVSYYEADVETDDGKTIFTHDTLSVTASSSLQYSSKDNIYYIGGFAENILKNSGSGAGDLNGDGDLEDVFGIVLFETTERN
;
A
#
# COMPACT_ATOMS: atom_id res chain seq x y z
N MET A 1 -25.40 53.85 10.81
CA MET A 1 -24.63 52.61 10.59
C MET A 1 -25.06 52.05 9.23
N ASN A 2 -24.23 52.19 8.20
CA ASN A 2 -24.65 51.98 6.81
C ASN A 2 -25.08 50.52 6.56
N SER A 3 -26.19 50.34 5.85
CA SER A 3 -26.82 49.07 5.47
C SER A 3 -25.85 48.06 4.85
N ILE A 4 -24.80 48.52 4.19
CA ILE A 4 -23.69 47.70 3.66
C ILE A 4 -22.92 46.97 4.76
N LYS A 5 -22.68 47.61 5.92
CA LYS A 5 -21.94 47.00 7.05
C LYS A 5 -22.77 45.90 7.73
N ILE A 6 -24.09 46.06 7.80
CA ILE A 6 -24.99 45.04 8.34
C ILE A 6 -25.09 43.84 7.38
N PHE A 7 -25.19 44.09 6.07
CA PHE A 7 -25.21 43.02 5.08
C PHE A 7 -23.90 42.21 5.05
N MET A 8 -22.76 42.89 5.14
CA MET A 8 -21.44 42.25 5.18
C MET A 8 -21.22 41.45 6.48
N LEU A 9 -21.76 41.90 7.62
CA LEU A 9 -21.70 41.18 8.89
C LEU A 9 -22.57 39.90 8.86
N CYS A 10 -23.76 39.98 8.26
CA CYS A 10 -24.63 38.80 8.08
C CYS A 10 -24.03 37.79 7.09
N PHE A 11 -23.35 38.25 6.03
CA PHE A 11 -22.68 37.37 5.08
C PHE A 11 -21.47 36.66 5.69
N LEU A 12 -20.69 37.34 6.55
CA LEU A 12 -19.59 36.70 7.29
C LEU A 12 -20.07 35.65 8.30
N ALA A 13 -21.20 35.87 8.98
CA ALA A 13 -21.75 34.89 9.93
C ALA A 13 -22.24 33.60 9.24
N ALA A 14 -22.70 33.70 7.99
CA ALA A 14 -23.18 32.57 7.19
C ALA A 14 -22.06 31.68 6.60
N ILE A 15 -20.79 32.13 6.62
CA ILE A 15 -19.64 31.34 6.13
C ILE A 15 -19.08 30.42 7.24
N SER A 16 -19.80 30.25 8.34
CA SER A 16 -19.52 29.18 9.31
C SER A 16 -19.93 27.83 8.70
N VAL A 17 -19.21 27.42 7.65
CA VAL A 17 -19.27 26.07 7.09
C VAL A 17 -18.76 25.16 8.20
N TYR A 18 -19.68 24.42 8.82
CA TYR A 18 -19.28 23.29 9.63
C TYR A 18 -18.51 22.36 8.71
N THR A 19 -17.21 22.20 8.96
CA THR A 19 -16.45 21.11 8.37
C THR A 19 -17.20 19.84 8.75
N GLN A 20 -17.75 19.11 7.77
CA GLN A 20 -18.13 17.74 8.04
C GLN A 20 -16.82 17.04 8.32
N ASP A 21 -16.67 16.56 9.54
CA ASP A 21 -15.57 15.71 9.92
C ASP A 21 -15.71 14.45 9.06
N ILE A 22 -14.90 14.34 8.00
CA ILE A 22 -14.85 13.17 7.13
C ILE A 22 -14.06 12.10 7.91
N GLY A 23 -14.63 11.67 9.03
CA GLY A 23 -14.09 10.60 9.85
C GLY A 23 -14.72 9.31 9.37
N GLN A 24 -14.07 8.63 8.43
CA GLN A 24 -14.35 7.24 8.12
C GLN A 24 -14.30 6.44 9.42
N THR A 25 -15.46 6.17 10.02
CA THR A 25 -15.60 5.47 11.29
C THR A 25 -16.25 4.12 10.99
N PHE A 26 -15.41 3.15 10.62
CA PHE A 26 -15.84 1.75 10.68
C PHE A 26 -16.07 1.28 12.13
N LEU A 27 -15.65 2.08 13.13
CA LEU A 27 -15.94 1.90 14.55
C LEU A 27 -16.58 3.17 15.15
N GLU A 28 -17.69 3.01 15.86
CA GLU A 28 -18.40 4.09 16.55
C GLU A 28 -17.64 4.50 17.84
N LEU A 29 -16.85 5.58 17.76
CA LEU A 29 -16.05 6.08 18.90
C LEU A 29 -16.91 6.74 19.99
N LYS A 30 -18.07 7.27 19.59
CA LYS A 30 -18.96 7.99 20.50
C LYS A 30 -19.67 7.03 21.46
N ASP A 31 -20.22 5.95 20.93
CA ASP A 31 -20.99 4.99 21.73
C ASP A 31 -20.10 4.18 22.68
N THR A 32 -18.80 4.11 22.41
CA THR A 32 -17.78 3.49 23.26
C THR A 32 -17.19 4.46 24.31
N GLY A 33 -17.60 5.73 24.32
CA GLY A 33 -17.13 6.74 25.28
C GLY A 33 -15.68 7.21 25.07
N VAL A 34 -15.06 6.83 23.94
CA VAL A 34 -13.66 7.16 23.64
C VAL A 34 -13.46 8.67 23.52
N LYS A 35 -14.45 9.38 22.95
CA LYS A 35 -14.39 10.82 22.78
C LYS A 35 -14.37 11.56 24.12
N GLU A 36 -15.23 11.18 25.05
CA GLU A 36 -15.30 11.73 26.40
C GLU A 36 -14.02 11.43 27.19
N PHE A 37 -13.51 10.20 27.08
CA PHE A 37 -12.26 9.79 27.71
C PHE A 37 -11.07 10.63 27.25
N LEU A 38 -10.91 10.84 25.94
CA LEU A 38 -9.83 11.67 25.39
C LEU A 38 -10.00 13.15 25.72
N THR A 39 -11.22 13.64 25.93
CA THR A 39 -11.44 15.03 26.38
C THR A 39 -10.90 15.23 27.80
N LEU A 40 -11.08 14.24 28.69
CA LEU A 40 -10.57 14.28 30.06
C LEU A 40 -9.08 13.95 30.15
N HIS A 41 -8.57 13.14 29.22
CA HIS A 41 -7.19 12.68 29.17
C HIS A 41 -6.60 12.84 27.76
N PRO A 42 -6.28 14.09 27.31
CA PRO A 42 -5.87 14.36 25.92
C PRO A 42 -4.62 13.62 25.46
N GLU A 43 -3.76 13.23 26.39
CA GLU A 43 -2.50 12.53 26.11
C GLU A 43 -2.65 11.00 26.09
N TYR A 44 -3.85 10.46 26.33
CA TYR A 44 -4.10 9.02 26.46
C TYR A 44 -4.65 8.46 25.15
N ASP A 45 -4.10 8.93 24.03
CA ASP A 45 -4.48 8.59 22.67
C ASP A 45 -3.68 7.42 22.08
N GLY A 46 -2.91 6.71 22.92
CA GLY A 46 -2.09 5.57 22.54
C GLY A 46 -0.66 5.93 22.11
N ARG A 47 -0.26 7.21 22.12
CA ARG A 47 1.13 7.61 21.82
C ARG A 47 2.13 6.85 22.70
N GLY A 48 3.23 6.40 22.10
CA GLY A 48 4.26 5.59 22.77
C GLY A 48 3.89 4.12 22.99
N THR A 49 2.74 3.66 22.48
CA THR A 49 2.33 2.25 22.54
C THR A 49 2.49 1.58 21.17
N ILE A 50 3.04 0.36 21.16
CA ILE A 50 3.14 -0.48 19.97
C ILE A 50 2.07 -1.58 20.05
N ILE A 51 1.34 -1.77 18.95
CA ILE A 51 0.33 -2.83 18.82
C ILE A 51 0.80 -3.79 17.73
N ILE A 52 0.77 -5.09 18.02
CA ILE A 52 1.01 -6.14 17.04
C ILE A 52 -0.36 -6.73 16.65
N ILE A 53 -0.62 -6.77 15.34
CA ILE A 53 -1.85 -7.33 14.79
C ILE A 53 -1.49 -8.64 14.09
N LEU A 54 -2.06 -9.75 14.57
CA LEU A 54 -1.95 -11.06 13.94
C LEU A 54 -3.29 -11.36 13.27
N ASP A 55 -3.37 -11.07 11.98
CA ASP A 55 -4.59 -11.16 11.17
C ASP A 55 -4.19 -11.49 9.72
N THR A 56 -5.12 -11.44 8.78
CA THR A 56 -4.89 -11.71 7.35
C THR A 56 -4.16 -10.59 6.60
N GLY A 57 -3.72 -9.54 7.30
CA GLY A 57 -3.09 -8.34 6.73
C GLY A 57 -3.94 -7.08 6.93
N VAL A 58 -3.35 -5.92 6.60
CA VAL A 58 -3.97 -4.60 6.76
C VAL A 58 -3.65 -3.75 5.55
N ASP A 59 -4.65 -3.08 4.97
CA ASP A 59 -4.42 -2.05 3.95
C ASP A 59 -3.90 -0.76 4.60
N ILE A 60 -2.59 -0.55 4.48
CA ILE A 60 -1.89 0.63 5.01
C ILE A 60 -2.22 1.93 4.26
N GLY A 61 -2.83 1.82 3.08
CA GLY A 61 -3.21 2.95 2.23
C GLY A 61 -4.49 3.66 2.67
N VAL A 62 -5.27 3.05 3.57
CA VAL A 62 -6.54 3.60 4.07
C VAL A 62 -6.31 4.87 4.89
N ASP A 63 -7.19 5.86 4.71
CA ASP A 63 -7.17 7.10 5.48
C ASP A 63 -7.42 6.81 6.98
N GLY A 64 -6.66 7.48 7.85
CA GLY A 64 -6.65 7.20 9.31
C GLY A 64 -5.67 6.09 9.75
N LEU A 65 -5.10 5.35 8.80
CA LEU A 65 -4.02 4.39 9.03
C LEU A 65 -2.63 4.92 8.63
N LYS A 66 -2.57 6.06 7.95
CA LYS A 66 -1.31 6.65 7.47
C LYS A 66 -0.45 7.25 8.58
N LYS A 67 -1.08 7.99 9.52
CA LYS A 67 -0.37 8.81 10.51
C LYS A 67 -0.89 8.58 11.93
N THR A 68 0.01 8.72 12.91
CA THR A 68 -0.33 8.79 14.35
C THR A 68 -0.93 10.16 14.69
N SER A 69 -1.45 10.31 15.91
CA SER A 69 -1.91 11.61 16.45
C SER A 69 -0.79 12.65 16.55
N THR A 70 0.47 12.22 16.59
CA THR A 70 1.67 13.07 16.59
C THR A 70 2.20 13.40 15.19
N GLY A 71 1.56 12.89 14.13
CA GLY A 71 1.95 13.14 12.74
C GLY A 71 3.04 12.21 12.19
N GLU A 72 3.43 11.20 12.95
CA GLU A 72 4.44 10.20 12.57
C GLU A 72 3.80 9.10 11.71
N ILE A 73 4.60 8.30 11.00
CA ILE A 73 4.09 7.13 10.25
C ILE A 73 3.55 6.11 11.27
N LYS A 74 2.32 5.62 11.04
CA LYS A 74 1.64 4.74 12.00
C LYS A 74 2.16 3.30 11.98
N PHE A 75 2.59 2.81 10.82
CA PHE A 75 3.13 1.46 10.65
C PHE A 75 4.64 1.47 10.86
N ILE A 76 5.10 0.52 11.66
CA ILE A 76 6.53 0.24 11.86
C ILE A 76 6.98 -0.83 10.86
N ASP A 77 6.19 -1.90 10.75
CA ASP A 77 6.51 -3.05 9.92
C ASP A 77 5.24 -3.82 9.52
N VAL A 78 5.34 -4.62 8.46
CA VAL A 78 4.31 -5.56 7.98
C VAL A 78 5.03 -6.83 7.53
N GLN A 79 4.63 -7.98 8.09
CA GLN A 79 5.22 -9.26 7.76
C GLN A 79 4.14 -10.28 7.44
N ASP A 80 4.27 -10.92 6.28
CA ASP A 80 3.55 -12.16 5.97
C ASP A 80 4.33 -13.34 6.54
N PHE A 81 3.72 -14.12 7.43
CA PHE A 81 4.30 -15.32 8.04
C PHE A 81 3.88 -16.61 7.35
N THR A 82 3.02 -16.53 6.33
CA THR A 82 2.52 -17.69 5.59
C THR A 82 3.51 -18.16 4.53
N HIS A 83 4.36 -17.26 4.04
CA HIS A 83 5.27 -17.45 2.90
C HIS A 83 4.52 -17.66 1.56
N GLU A 84 3.22 -17.33 1.49
CA GLU A 84 2.44 -17.45 0.25
C GLU A 84 2.90 -16.44 -0.82
N GLY A 85 3.58 -15.35 -0.42
CA GLY A 85 4.17 -14.37 -1.33
C GLY A 85 5.62 -14.64 -1.74
N ASP A 86 6.26 -15.73 -1.28
CA ASP A 86 7.69 -15.94 -1.50
C ASP A 86 8.01 -16.27 -2.97
N VAL A 87 9.02 -15.60 -3.52
CA VAL A 87 9.53 -15.84 -4.87
C VAL A 87 11.00 -16.23 -4.79
N SER A 88 11.30 -17.44 -5.26
CA SER A 88 12.69 -17.82 -5.52
C SER A 88 13.18 -17.11 -6.78
N TYR A 89 14.36 -16.48 -6.68
CA TYR A 89 14.98 -15.78 -7.78
C TYR A 89 16.46 -16.12 -7.89
N TYR A 90 16.98 -15.98 -9.11
CA TYR A 90 18.33 -16.34 -9.49
C TYR A 90 18.92 -15.22 -10.34
N GLU A 91 20.26 -15.09 -10.34
CA GLU A 91 20.92 -14.14 -11.24
C GLU A 91 20.60 -14.50 -12.69
N ALA A 92 20.24 -13.49 -13.48
CA ALA A 92 19.78 -13.63 -14.85
C ALA A 92 20.88 -13.27 -15.85
N ASP A 93 21.01 -14.08 -16.90
CA ASP A 93 21.71 -13.68 -18.10
C ASP A 93 20.86 -12.68 -18.88
N VAL A 94 21.49 -11.63 -19.42
CA VAL A 94 20.81 -10.54 -20.13
C VAL A 94 21.29 -10.47 -21.57
N GLU A 95 20.35 -10.67 -22.49
CA GLU A 95 20.59 -10.58 -23.93
C GLU A 95 19.72 -9.50 -24.56
N THR A 96 20.11 -9.08 -25.78
CA THR A 96 19.30 -8.17 -26.60
C THR A 96 19.10 -8.78 -27.97
N ASP A 97 17.84 -9.01 -28.34
CA ASP A 97 17.44 -9.52 -29.64
C ASP A 97 16.33 -8.65 -30.23
N ASP A 98 16.48 -8.24 -31.49
CA ASP A 98 15.55 -7.34 -32.20
C ASP A 98 15.13 -6.09 -31.39
N GLY A 99 16.08 -5.51 -30.63
CA GLY A 99 15.83 -4.33 -29.78
C GLY A 99 15.03 -4.61 -28.50
N LYS A 100 14.75 -5.88 -28.19
CA LYS A 100 14.11 -6.32 -26.95
C LYS A 100 15.14 -6.91 -26.01
N THR A 101 15.02 -6.60 -24.73
CA THR A 101 15.84 -7.21 -23.67
C THR A 101 15.22 -8.54 -23.26
N ILE A 102 16.06 -9.57 -23.16
CA ILE A 102 15.66 -10.93 -22.74
C ILE A 102 16.45 -11.28 -21.48
N PHE A 103 15.74 -11.76 -20.46
CA PHE A 103 16.30 -12.25 -19.20
C PHE A 103 16.14 -13.76 -19.16
N THR A 104 17.21 -14.51 -18.90
CA THR A 104 17.18 -15.98 -18.87
C THR A 104 17.89 -16.56 -17.65
N HIS A 105 17.39 -17.69 -17.18
CA HIS A 105 18.06 -18.55 -16.20
C HIS A 105 17.50 -19.97 -16.33
N ASP A 106 18.34 -20.95 -16.67
CA ASP A 106 17.93 -22.33 -16.94
C ASP A 106 16.73 -22.41 -17.92
N THR A 107 15.53 -22.76 -17.41
CA THR A 107 14.30 -22.87 -18.20
C THR A 107 13.43 -21.62 -18.15
N LEU A 108 13.78 -20.63 -17.32
CA LEU A 108 13.06 -19.36 -17.20
C LEU A 108 13.54 -18.38 -18.28
N SER A 109 12.59 -17.74 -18.94
CA SER A 109 12.86 -16.70 -19.93
C SER A 109 11.77 -15.63 -19.88
N VAL A 110 12.15 -14.37 -19.71
CA VAL A 110 11.25 -13.22 -19.75
C VAL A 110 11.77 -12.22 -20.78
N THR A 111 10.95 -11.88 -21.76
CA THR A 111 11.25 -10.85 -22.76
C THR A 111 10.55 -9.56 -22.40
N ALA A 112 11.31 -8.47 -22.23
CA ALA A 112 10.74 -7.15 -22.05
C ALA A 112 10.01 -6.71 -23.33
N SER A 113 8.74 -6.37 -23.20
CA SER A 113 7.90 -5.91 -24.31
C SER A 113 8.23 -4.48 -24.77
N SER A 114 8.91 -3.71 -23.91
CA SER A 114 9.41 -2.36 -24.16
C SER A 114 10.73 -2.15 -23.43
N SER A 115 11.41 -1.04 -23.72
CA SER A 115 12.56 -0.61 -22.91
C SER A 115 12.16 -0.47 -21.44
N LEU A 116 13.04 -0.91 -20.53
CA LEU A 116 12.83 -0.75 -19.11
C LEU A 116 12.80 0.73 -18.72
N GLN A 117 11.87 1.10 -17.85
CA GLN A 117 11.76 2.47 -17.32
C GLN A 117 12.99 2.84 -16.47
N TYR A 118 13.52 1.87 -15.72
CA TYR A 118 14.65 2.03 -14.82
C TYR A 118 15.79 1.11 -15.25
N SER A 119 17.02 1.48 -14.88
CA SER A 119 18.20 0.66 -15.12
C SER A 119 18.72 0.06 -13.81
N SER A 120 19.36 -1.11 -13.92
CA SER A 120 20.11 -1.71 -12.82
C SER A 120 21.31 -0.84 -12.44
N LYS A 121 21.55 -0.71 -11.15
CA LYS A 121 22.66 0.04 -10.55
C LYS A 121 24.03 -0.52 -10.91
N ASP A 122 24.15 -1.83 -11.00
CA ASP A 122 25.40 -2.57 -11.19
C ASP A 122 25.35 -3.51 -12.40
N ASN A 123 24.30 -3.40 -13.22
CA ASN A 123 23.99 -4.30 -14.34
C ASN A 123 23.73 -5.75 -13.91
N ILE A 124 23.44 -5.99 -12.63
CA ILE A 124 22.99 -7.29 -12.15
C ILE A 124 21.45 -7.30 -12.19
N TYR A 125 20.92 -8.38 -12.73
CA TYR A 125 19.50 -8.64 -12.81
C TYR A 125 19.22 -10.03 -12.24
N TYR A 126 18.03 -10.20 -11.71
CA TYR A 126 17.53 -11.47 -11.21
C TYR A 126 16.24 -11.82 -11.93
N ILE A 127 15.98 -13.11 -12.05
CA ILE A 127 14.76 -13.67 -12.62
C ILE A 127 14.18 -14.72 -11.67
N GLY A 128 12.84 -14.73 -11.56
CA GLY A 128 12.09 -15.69 -10.76
C GLY A 128 10.73 -15.98 -11.38
N GLY A 129 10.01 -16.91 -10.77
CA GLY A 129 8.64 -17.26 -11.17
C GLY A 129 7.71 -17.24 -9.97
N PHE A 130 6.55 -16.60 -10.12
CA PHE A 130 5.47 -16.62 -9.14
C PHE A 130 4.33 -17.49 -9.66
N ALA A 131 4.12 -18.65 -9.05
CA ALA A 131 3.07 -19.57 -9.44
C ALA A 131 1.75 -19.21 -8.75
N GLU A 132 0.65 -19.08 -9.49
CA GLU A 132 -0.66 -18.70 -8.91
C GLU A 132 -1.17 -19.70 -7.88
N ASN A 133 -0.88 -20.99 -8.08
CA ASN A 133 -1.31 -22.05 -7.17
C ASN A 133 -0.79 -21.88 -5.73
N ILE A 134 0.19 -21.02 -5.48
CA ILE A 134 0.63 -20.67 -4.13
C ILE A 134 -0.47 -19.94 -3.36
N LEU A 135 -1.33 -19.20 -4.06
CA LEU A 135 -2.45 -18.41 -3.53
C LEU A 135 -3.75 -19.22 -3.39
N LYS A 136 -3.74 -20.53 -3.65
CA LYS A 136 -4.96 -21.37 -3.64
C LYS A 136 -5.72 -21.37 -2.31
N ASN A 137 -5.06 -21.04 -1.20
CA ASN A 137 -5.67 -20.96 0.12
C ASN A 137 -6.10 -19.53 0.49
N SER A 138 -5.88 -18.56 -0.40
CA SER A 138 -6.24 -17.17 -0.18
C SER A 138 -7.76 -17.00 -0.16
N GLY A 139 -8.28 -16.59 1.00
CA GLY A 139 -9.72 -16.34 1.18
C GLY A 139 -10.23 -15.06 0.52
N SER A 140 -9.36 -14.25 -0.09
CA SER A 140 -9.73 -12.98 -0.73
C SER A 140 -10.36 -13.16 -2.11
N GLY A 141 -10.24 -14.35 -2.71
CA GLY A 141 -10.61 -14.60 -4.09
C GLY A 141 -9.61 -14.05 -5.13
N ALA A 142 -8.47 -13.51 -4.68
CA ALA A 142 -7.42 -12.95 -5.55
C ALA A 142 -6.36 -13.99 -5.96
N GLY A 143 -6.68 -15.29 -5.92
CA GLY A 143 -5.73 -16.34 -6.29
C GLY A 143 -5.49 -16.42 -7.80
N ASP A 144 -6.54 -16.17 -8.58
CA ASP A 144 -6.52 -16.05 -10.04
C ASP A 144 -6.11 -14.61 -10.39
N LEU A 145 -4.82 -14.41 -10.63
CA LEU A 145 -4.20 -13.09 -10.81
C LEU A 145 -4.49 -12.51 -12.19
N ASN A 146 -4.62 -13.34 -13.23
CA ASN A 146 -4.94 -12.88 -14.57
C ASN A 146 -6.45 -12.91 -14.91
N GLY A 147 -7.26 -13.56 -14.08
CA GLY A 147 -8.71 -13.64 -14.23
C GLY A 147 -9.19 -14.64 -15.29
N ASP A 148 -8.40 -15.64 -15.63
CA ASP A 148 -8.71 -16.59 -16.71
C ASP A 148 -9.52 -17.82 -16.23
N GLY A 149 -9.70 -17.96 -14.92
CA GLY A 149 -10.52 -18.98 -14.29
C GLY A 149 -9.77 -20.26 -13.90
N ASP A 150 -8.44 -20.31 -14.02
CA ASP A 150 -7.61 -21.34 -13.39
C ASP A 150 -6.53 -20.75 -12.45
N LEU A 151 -5.56 -21.57 -12.02
CA LEU A 151 -4.49 -21.21 -11.07
C LEU A 151 -3.15 -21.85 -11.48
N GLU A 152 -3.00 -22.25 -12.74
CA GLU A 152 -1.87 -23.03 -13.21
C GLU A 152 -0.75 -22.15 -13.78
N ASP A 153 -0.98 -20.83 -13.87
CA ASP A 153 -0.02 -19.91 -14.45
C ASP A 153 1.18 -19.63 -13.55
N VAL A 154 2.27 -19.25 -14.22
CA VAL A 154 3.48 -18.75 -13.59
C VAL A 154 3.83 -17.39 -14.19
N PHE A 155 3.86 -16.37 -13.34
CA PHE A 155 4.26 -15.03 -13.68
C PHE A 155 5.77 -14.89 -13.58
N GLY A 156 6.43 -14.60 -14.69
CA GLY A 156 7.84 -14.28 -14.72
C GLY A 156 8.11 -12.93 -14.05
N ILE A 157 9.05 -12.91 -13.12
CA ILE A 157 9.45 -11.71 -12.38
C ILE A 157 10.91 -11.40 -12.70
N VAL A 158 11.20 -10.13 -12.99
CA VAL A 158 12.57 -9.62 -13.12
C VAL A 158 12.81 -8.59 -12.02
N LEU A 159 13.93 -8.74 -11.31
CA LEU A 159 14.29 -7.93 -10.15
C LEU A 159 15.67 -7.31 -10.36
N PHE A 160 15.85 -6.06 -9.95
CA PHE A 160 17.17 -5.41 -9.92
C PHE A 160 17.17 -4.26 -8.93
N GLU A 161 18.34 -3.96 -8.35
CA GLU A 161 18.52 -2.75 -7.56
C GLU A 161 18.65 -1.55 -8.51
N THR A 162 17.90 -0.47 -8.28
CA THR A 162 18.05 0.79 -9.01
C THR A 162 18.56 1.92 -8.12
N THR A 163 19.34 2.84 -8.69
CA THR A 163 19.75 4.07 -8.00
C THR A 163 18.67 5.16 -8.02
N GLU A 164 17.66 4.99 -8.85
CA GLU A 164 16.59 5.95 -9.03
C GLU A 164 15.54 5.74 -7.92
N ARG A 165 15.39 6.72 -7.03
CA ARG A 165 14.33 6.71 -6.02
C ARG A 165 13.08 7.38 -6.59
N ASN A 166 11.93 6.71 -6.45
CA ASN A 166 10.61 7.34 -6.54
C ASN A 166 10.30 8.15 -5.28
#